data_AF-A0A0V0GR78-F1
#
_entry.id   AF-A0A0V0GR78-F1
#
_cell.length_a   1.000
_cell.length_b   1.000
_cell.length_c   1.000
_cell.angle_alpha   90.00
_cell.angle_beta   90.00
_cell.angle_gamma   90.00
#
_symmetry.space_group_name_H-M   'P 1'
#
loop_
_entity.id
_entity.type
_entity.pdbx_description
1 polymer ?
#
loop_
_entity_poly.entity_id
_entity_poly.type
_entity_poly.pdbx_seq_one_letter_code
_entity_poly.pdbx_strand_id
1 'polypeptide(L)'
;MYPFSDTQRAFKYTPQQIRKMEESIQLRKQLEPVELINVVNGLKNKLAMDEKVQQIPEHIKQKITDEILVTLKAVNANEDATVLQDAVESWRREKLKEATELIHEKTSNSTISLKEARLLARALGDNWAELSEEIGLWIPVQIINTEHNDKP
;
A
#
# COMPACT_ATOMS: atom_id res chain seq x y z
N MET A 1 -42.34 -6.01 -22.77
CA MET A 1 -42.60 -4.79 -21.98
C MET A 1 -43.57 -5.19 -20.86
N TYR A 2 -43.06 -5.43 -19.65
CA TYR A 2 -43.88 -5.84 -18.50
C TYR A 2 -44.37 -4.59 -17.76
N PRO A 3 -45.68 -4.40 -17.52
CA PRO A 3 -46.15 -3.28 -16.72
C PRO A 3 -46.08 -3.64 -15.24
N PHE A 4 -45.14 -3.02 -14.53
CA PHE A 4 -45.07 -3.09 -13.07
C PHE A 4 -46.11 -2.10 -12.51
N SER A 5 -47.36 -2.55 -12.38
CA SER A 5 -48.40 -1.78 -11.68
C SER A 5 -48.24 -2.00 -10.18
N ASP A 6 -47.43 -1.16 -9.56
CA ASP A 6 -47.30 -1.09 -8.10
C ASP A 6 -48.53 -0.36 -7.55
N THR A 7 -49.64 -1.10 -7.40
CA THR A 7 -50.80 -0.59 -6.67
C THR A 7 -50.38 -0.42 -5.22
N GLN A 8 -50.20 0.84 -4.80
CA GLN A 8 -49.97 1.22 -3.40
C GLN A 8 -51.16 0.81 -2.53
N ARG A 9 -51.24 -0.48 -2.21
CA ARG A 9 -52.15 -1.01 -1.21
C ARG A 9 -51.57 -0.62 0.13
N ALA A 10 -52.13 0.40 0.75
CA ALA A 10 -51.84 0.70 2.15
C ALA A 10 -52.28 -0.51 2.99
N PHE A 11 -51.34 -1.44 3.25
CA PHE A 11 -51.58 -2.58 4.11
C PHE A 11 -51.88 -2.05 5.52
N LYS A 12 -53.12 -2.21 5.96
CA LYS A 12 -53.50 -1.90 7.34
C LYS A 12 -52.95 -3.00 8.24
N TYR A 13 -51.90 -2.69 8.98
CA TYR A 13 -51.34 -3.60 9.97
C TYR A 13 -52.31 -3.78 11.14
N THR A 14 -52.44 -5.02 11.63
CA THR A 14 -53.17 -5.27 12.87
C THR A 14 -52.34 -4.76 14.05
N PRO A 15 -52.97 -4.40 15.18
CA PRO A 15 -52.26 -3.93 16.38
C PRO A 15 -51.17 -4.90 16.85
N GLN A 16 -51.39 -6.22 16.72
CA GLN A 16 -50.37 -7.22 17.04
C GLN A 16 -49.16 -7.17 16.10
N GLN A 17 -49.36 -6.90 14.80
CA GLN A 17 -48.26 -6.79 13.84
C GLN A 17 -47.39 -5.56 14.14
N ILE A 18 -48.02 -4.44 14.48
CA ILE A 18 -47.32 -3.22 14.89
C ILE A 18 -46.46 -3.50 16.13
N ARG A 19 -47.05 -4.15 17.14
CA ARG A 19 -46.34 -4.53 18.36
C ARG A 19 -45.14 -5.45 18.10
N LYS A 20 -45.30 -6.49 17.26
CA LYS A 20 -44.18 -7.37 16.87
C LYS A 20 -43.08 -6.62 16.11
N MET A 21 -43.46 -5.63 15.30
CA MET A 21 -42.52 -4.80 14.57
C MET A 21 -41.72 -3.90 15.50
N GLU A 22 -42.36 -3.30 16.50
CA GLU A 22 -41.71 -2.50 17.55
C GLU A 22 -40.76 -3.35 18.41
N GLU A 23 -41.20 -4.53 18.85
CA GLU A 23 -40.38 -5.49 19.61
C GLU A 23 -39.15 -5.93 18.79
N SER A 24 -39.30 -6.19 17.49
CA SER A 24 -38.18 -6.52 16.59
C SER A 24 -37.20 -5.36 16.43
N ILE A 25 -37.68 -4.11 16.39
CA ILE A 25 -36.80 -2.93 16.32
C ILE A 25 -36.00 -2.78 17.63
N GLN A 26 -36.64 -2.97 18.78
CA GLN A 26 -35.97 -2.93 20.08
C GLN A 26 -34.90 -4.02 20.21
N LEU A 27 -35.23 -5.26 19.82
CA LEU A 27 -34.28 -6.38 19.83
C LEU A 27 -33.07 -6.10 18.93
N ARG A 28 -33.26 -5.56 17.72
CA ARG A 28 -32.15 -5.20 16.84
C ARG A 28 -31.26 -4.10 17.39
N LYS A 29 -31.83 -3.11 18.09
CA LYS A 29 -31.05 -2.06 18.79
C LYS A 29 -30.28 -2.62 19.98
N GLN A 30 -30.86 -3.56 20.73
CA GLN A 30 -30.21 -4.20 21.87
C GLN A 30 -29.12 -5.20 21.46
N LEU A 31 -29.32 -5.86 20.31
CA LEU A 31 -28.38 -6.80 19.72
C LEU A 31 -27.40 -6.12 18.75
N GLU A 32 -27.43 -4.79 18.65
CA GLU A 32 -26.43 -4.07 17.88
C GLU A 32 -25.05 -4.35 18.49
N PRO A 33 -24.08 -4.85 17.72
CA PRO A 33 -22.79 -5.23 18.27
C PRO A 33 -21.92 -3.97 18.43
N VAL A 34 -22.32 -3.09 19.35
CA VAL A 34 -21.68 -1.79 19.62
C VAL A 34 -20.20 -1.97 19.92
N GLU A 35 -19.85 -3.01 20.67
CA GLU A 35 -18.46 -3.35 20.96
C GLU A 35 -17.67 -3.69 19.68
N LEU A 36 -18.26 -4.48 18.77
CA LEU A 36 -17.61 -4.82 17.50
C LEU A 36 -17.46 -3.58 16.61
N ILE A 37 -18.48 -2.71 16.55
CA ILE A 37 -18.41 -1.45 15.80
C ILE A 37 -17.28 -0.57 16.35
N ASN A 38 -17.15 -0.46 17.68
CA ASN A 38 -16.10 0.30 18.32
C ASN A 38 -14.71 -0.29 18.03
N VAL A 39 -14.56 -1.62 18.09
CA VAL A 39 -13.31 -2.32 17.74
C VAL A 39 -12.96 -2.09 16.27
N VAL A 40 -13.92 -2.25 15.35
CA VAL A 40 -13.72 -2.03 13.91
C VAL A 40 -13.34 -0.58 13.62
N ASN A 41 -14.01 0.39 14.25
CA ASN A 41 -13.66 1.81 14.10
C ASN A 41 -12.26 2.12 14.66
N GLY A 42 -11.90 1.51 15.80
CA GLY A 42 -10.56 1.61 16.36
C GLY A 42 -9.49 1.05 15.41
N LEU A 43 -9.75 -0.10 14.78
CA LEU A 43 -8.87 -0.69 13.78
C LEU A 43 -8.74 0.18 12.54
N LYS A 44 -9.85 0.69 11.99
CA LYS A 44 -9.84 1.61 10.85
C LYS A 44 -9.00 2.85 11.13
N ASN A 45 -9.12 3.43 12.32
CA ASN A 45 -8.34 4.60 12.71
C ASN A 45 -6.84 4.28 12.81
N LYS A 46 -6.46 3.13 13.35
CA LYS A 46 -5.04 2.70 13.41
C LYS A 46 -4.46 2.50 12.01
N LEU A 47 -5.18 1.79 11.15
CA LEU A 47 -4.77 1.56 9.75
C LEU A 47 -4.62 2.89 8.98
N ALA A 48 -5.57 3.81 9.13
CA ALA A 48 -5.49 5.13 8.49
C ALA A 48 -4.36 6.01 9.04
N MET A 49 -3.94 5.83 10.30
CA MET A 49 -2.76 6.50 10.85
C MET A 49 -1.48 5.89 10.29
N ASP A 50 -1.38 4.56 10.20
CA ASP A 50 -0.24 3.90 9.58
C ASP A 50 -0.09 4.34 8.12
N GLU A 51 -1.18 4.32 7.35
CA GLU A 51 -1.19 4.75 5.94
C GLU A 51 -0.75 6.21 5.75
N LYS A 52 -1.20 7.12 6.62
CA LYS A 52 -0.80 8.55 6.58
C LYS A 52 0.64 8.80 7.03
N VAL A 53 1.20 7.95 7.87
CA VAL A 53 2.59 8.05 8.34
C VAL A 53 3.56 7.37 7.36
N GLN A 54 3.04 6.62 6.39
CA GLN A 54 3.83 5.74 5.52
C GLN A 54 3.99 6.23 4.08
N GLN A 55 3.17 7.19 3.62
CA GLN A 55 3.33 7.75 2.28
C GLN A 55 4.57 8.64 2.18
N ILE A 56 5.56 8.15 1.44
CA ILE A 56 6.71 8.92 1.01
C ILE A 56 6.18 10.08 0.14
N PRO A 57 6.60 11.33 0.39
CA PRO A 57 6.21 12.45 -0.44
C PRO A 57 6.53 12.22 -1.92
N GLU A 58 5.62 12.65 -2.80
CA GLU A 58 5.71 12.41 -4.25
C GLU A 58 7.03 12.90 -4.88
N HIS A 59 7.53 14.05 -4.42
CA HIS A 59 8.80 14.60 -4.90
C HIS A 59 10.02 13.70 -4.61
N ILE A 60 9.98 12.93 -3.50
CA ILE A 60 11.05 11.99 -3.15
C ILE A 60 10.99 10.77 -4.06
N LYS A 61 9.78 10.28 -4.39
CA LYS A 61 9.59 9.18 -5.34
C LYS A 61 10.13 9.56 -6.70
N GLN A 62 9.75 10.73 -7.22
CA GLN A 62 10.25 11.24 -8.49
C GLN A 62 11.77 11.31 -8.52
N LYS A 63 12.39 11.83 -7.46
CA LYS A 63 13.86 11.87 -7.33
C LYS A 63 14.49 10.47 -7.38
N ILE A 64 13.91 9.50 -6.66
CA ILE A 64 14.37 8.10 -6.68
C ILE A 64 14.25 7.51 -8.08
N THR A 65 13.10 7.70 -8.74
CA THR A 65 12.87 7.23 -10.11
C THR A 65 13.88 7.81 -11.08
N ASP A 66 14.13 9.12 -11.02
CA ASP A 66 15.11 9.78 -11.88
C ASP A 66 16.53 9.25 -11.67
N GLU A 67 16.95 9.06 -10.40
CA GLU A 67 18.26 8.48 -10.07
C GLU A 67 18.39 7.04 -10.59
N ILE A 68 17.36 6.20 -10.41
CA ILE A 68 17.33 4.83 -10.93
C ILE A 68 17.38 4.82 -12.46
N LEU A 69 16.66 5.72 -13.13
CA LEU A 69 16.71 5.84 -14.59
C LEU A 69 18.11 6.24 -15.07
N VAL A 70 18.81 7.08 -14.32
CA VAL A 70 20.20 7.44 -14.63
C VAL A 70 21.14 6.25 -14.45
N THR A 71 21.00 5.47 -13.38
CA THR A 71 21.85 4.29 -13.16
C THR A 71 21.60 3.21 -14.21
N LEU A 72 20.33 2.93 -14.55
CA LEU A 72 19.98 1.99 -15.60
C LEU A 72 20.48 2.44 -16.98
N LYS A 73 20.42 3.74 -17.29
CA LYS A 73 21.00 4.28 -18.54
C LYS A 73 22.52 4.11 -18.59
N ALA A 74 23.21 4.25 -17.47
CA ALA A 74 24.66 4.06 -17.40
C ALA A 74 25.06 2.59 -17.64
N VAL A 75 24.22 1.65 -17.21
CA VAL A 75 24.41 0.20 -17.36
C VAL A 75 23.92 -0.33 -18.72
N ASN A 76 23.30 0.52 -19.55
CA ASN A 76 22.96 0.23 -20.96
C ASN A 76 21.86 -0.84 -21.16
N ALA A 77 21.04 -0.68 -22.21
CA ALA A 77 19.79 -1.43 -22.38
C ALA A 77 19.92 -2.88 -22.91
N ASN A 78 21.14 -3.30 -23.28
CA ASN A 78 21.41 -4.61 -23.88
C ASN A 78 22.04 -5.62 -22.90
N GLU A 79 22.21 -5.24 -21.63
CA GLU A 79 22.81 -6.11 -20.64
C GLU A 79 21.80 -7.09 -20.06
N ASP A 80 22.34 -8.20 -19.56
CA ASP A 80 21.57 -9.26 -18.93
C ASP A 80 20.74 -8.72 -17.76
N ALA A 81 19.52 -9.24 -17.59
CA ALA A 81 18.61 -8.77 -16.53
C ALA A 81 19.21 -8.86 -15.10
N THR A 82 20.16 -9.78 -14.89
CA THR A 82 20.93 -9.91 -13.65
C THR A 82 21.82 -8.70 -13.40
N VAL A 83 22.45 -8.14 -14.43
CA VAL A 83 23.33 -6.98 -14.31
C VAL A 83 22.53 -5.72 -14.00
N LEU A 84 21.35 -5.57 -14.61
CA LEU A 84 20.42 -4.49 -14.30
C LEU A 84 19.92 -4.59 -12.85
N GLN A 85 19.59 -5.79 -12.38
CA GLN A 85 19.19 -6.02 -11.00
C GLN A 85 20.34 -5.68 -10.02
N ASP A 86 21.55 -6.18 -10.29
CA ASP A 86 22.72 -5.92 -9.45
C ASP A 86 23.09 -4.44 -9.39
N ALA A 87 22.93 -3.70 -10.49
CA ALA A 87 23.15 -2.27 -10.54
C ALA A 87 22.15 -1.49 -9.65
N VAL A 88 20.86 -1.81 -9.75
CA VAL A 88 19.82 -1.18 -8.93
C VAL A 88 19.99 -1.54 -7.46
N GLU A 89 20.32 -2.80 -7.14
CA GLU A 89 20.60 -3.21 -5.77
C GLU A 89 21.85 -2.54 -5.19
N SER A 90 22.89 -2.36 -6.00
CA SER A 90 24.11 -1.67 -5.59
C SER A 90 23.84 -0.19 -5.31
N TRP A 91 23.12 0.50 -6.21
CA TRP A 91 22.67 1.87 -5.98
C TRP A 91 21.81 1.99 -4.72
N ARG A 92 20.86 1.07 -4.51
CA ARG A 92 20.00 1.03 -3.32
C ARG A 92 20.82 0.92 -2.03
N ARG A 93 21.80 0.02 -2.00
CA ARG A 93 22.70 -0.17 -0.83
C ARG A 93 23.51 1.09 -0.54
N GLU A 94 24.05 1.73 -1.57
CA GLU A 94 24.81 2.97 -1.43
C GLU A 94 23.94 4.12 -0.91
N LYS A 95 22.75 4.31 -1.50
CA LYS A 95 21.80 5.35 -1.08
C LYS A 95 21.24 5.14 0.32
N LEU A 96 21.00 3.89 0.69
CA LEU A 96 20.62 3.56 2.06
C LEU A 96 21.73 3.91 3.03
N LYS A 97 22.98 3.59 2.70
CA LYS A 97 24.14 3.93 3.53
C LYS A 97 24.27 5.45 3.71
N GLU A 98 24.20 6.22 2.62
CA GLU A 98 24.19 7.69 2.66
C GLU A 98 23.07 8.24 3.56
N ALA A 99 21.84 7.74 3.41
CA ALA A 99 20.71 8.15 4.25
C ALA A 99 20.93 7.79 5.73
N THR A 100 21.50 6.62 6.03
CA THR A 100 21.79 6.21 7.42
C THR A 100 22.92 7.01 8.06
N GLU A 101 23.93 7.40 7.28
CA GLU A 101 25.02 8.27 7.72
C GLU A 101 24.49 9.67 8.04
N LEU A 102 23.63 10.24 7.19
CA LEU A 102 22.96 11.53 7.45
C LEU A 102 22.08 11.51 8.71
N ILE A 103 21.57 10.34 9.12
CA ILE A 103 20.82 10.18 10.37
C ILE A 103 21.76 10.13 11.59
N HIS A 104 22.93 9.51 11.46
CA HIS A 104 23.92 9.34 12.53
C HIS A 104 24.78 10.59 12.73
N GLU A 105 25.24 11.20 11.64
CA GLU A 105 25.90 12.50 11.62
C GLU A 105 24.87 13.59 11.85
N LYS A 106 24.55 13.82 13.12
CA LYS A 106 23.67 14.88 13.62
C LYS A 106 24.28 16.26 13.29
N THR A 107 24.26 16.65 12.01
CA THR A 107 24.84 17.90 11.53
C THR A 107 23.78 19.00 11.63
N SER A 108 24.06 19.88 12.58
CA SER A 108 23.38 21.12 12.88
C SER A 108 22.94 21.85 11.61
N ASN A 109 21.67 22.29 11.58
CA ASN A 109 21.14 23.47 10.87
C ASN A 109 20.01 23.25 9.84
N SER A 110 19.57 22.02 9.52
CA SER A 110 18.35 21.84 8.70
C SER A 110 17.47 20.70 9.18
N THR A 111 16.33 21.04 9.81
CA THR A 111 15.31 20.09 10.28
C THR A 111 14.62 19.33 9.13
N ILE A 112 14.77 19.81 7.89
CA ILE A 112 14.12 19.26 6.70
C ILE A 112 14.92 18.07 6.15
N SER A 113 16.25 18.19 6.07
CA SER A 113 17.15 17.12 5.56
C SER A 113 17.07 15.82 6.37
N LEU A 114 16.99 15.91 7.71
CA LEU A 114 16.93 14.72 8.57
C LEU A 114 15.61 13.94 8.43
N LYS A 115 14.48 14.63 8.23
CA LYS A 115 13.17 13.99 8.05
C LYS A 115 13.14 13.23 6.72
N GLU A 116 13.63 13.86 5.66
CA GLU A 116 13.73 13.24 4.33
C GLU A 116 14.70 12.05 4.36
N ALA A 117 15.86 12.17 5.00
CA ALA A 117 16.81 11.06 5.15
C ALA A 117 16.20 9.86 5.89
N ARG A 118 15.39 10.09 6.93
CA ARG A 118 14.67 9.01 7.63
C ARG A 118 13.61 8.34 6.77
N LEU A 119 12.85 9.14 6.00
CA LEU A 119 11.87 8.61 5.06
C LEU A 119 12.57 7.77 3.97
N LEU A 120 13.68 8.27 3.42
CA LEU A 120 14.52 7.56 2.45
C LEU A 120 15.10 6.26 3.00
N ALA A 121 15.65 6.27 4.21
CA ALA A 121 16.22 5.06 4.83
C ALA A 121 15.14 3.98 5.05
N ARG A 122 13.93 4.36 5.47
CA ARG A 122 12.80 3.44 5.63
C ARG A 122 12.29 2.92 4.28
N ALA A 123 12.19 3.80 3.30
CA ALA A 123 11.76 3.50 1.93
C ALA A 123 12.69 2.50 1.23
N LEU A 124 14.00 2.76 1.29
CA LEU A 124 15.03 1.91 0.67
C LEU A 124 15.36 0.69 1.52
N GLY A 125 14.98 0.66 2.80
CA GLY A 125 15.16 -0.47 3.70
C GLY A 125 13.96 -1.41 3.67
N ASP A 126 13.10 -1.29 4.67
CA ASP A 126 11.99 -2.20 4.95
C ASP A 126 10.85 -2.10 3.91
N ASN A 127 10.61 -0.90 3.38
CA ASN A 127 9.48 -0.63 2.47
C ASN A 127 9.87 -0.69 0.98
N TRP A 128 11.02 -1.27 0.64
CA TRP A 128 11.51 -1.26 -0.75
C TRP A 128 10.57 -1.95 -1.73
N ALA A 129 9.96 -3.07 -1.33
CA ALA A 129 9.03 -3.79 -2.19
C ALA A 129 7.81 -2.92 -2.55
N GLU A 130 7.19 -2.29 -1.54
CA GLU A 130 6.06 -1.37 -1.71
C GLU A 130 6.44 -0.16 -2.57
N LEU A 131 7.60 0.45 -2.31
CA LEU A 131 8.11 1.57 -3.10
C LEU A 131 8.36 1.15 -4.57
N SER A 132 8.97 0.00 -4.80
CA SER A 132 9.30 -0.49 -6.14
C SER A 132 8.04 -0.72 -6.98
N GLU A 133 6.97 -1.25 -6.36
CA GLU A 133 5.67 -1.40 -7.01
C GLU A 133 5.04 -0.03 -7.32
N GLU A 134 5.10 0.90 -6.37
CA GLU A 134 4.53 2.24 -6.52
C GLU A 134 5.21 3.08 -7.62
N ILE A 135 6.54 2.98 -7.75
CA ILE A 135 7.29 3.67 -8.82
C ILE A 135 7.32 2.88 -10.13
N GLY A 136 6.70 1.69 -10.19
CA GLY A 136 6.66 0.83 -11.38
C GLY A 136 8.00 0.20 -11.76
N LEU A 137 8.91 0.01 -10.81
CA LEU A 137 10.20 -0.63 -11.04
C LEU A 137 10.02 -2.17 -11.02
N TRP A 138 10.01 -2.77 -12.21
CA TRP A 138 9.99 -4.22 -12.36
C TRP A 138 11.13 -4.69 -13.27
N ILE A 139 12.02 -5.54 -12.72
CA ILE A 139 13.14 -6.14 -13.44
C ILE A 139 12.89 -7.67 -13.50
N PRO A 140 12.89 -8.29 -14.68
CA PRO A 140 12.63 -9.72 -14.81
C PRO A 140 13.76 -10.54 -14.18
N VAL A 141 13.39 -11.58 -13.43
CA VAL A 141 14.34 -12.58 -12.94
C VAL A 141 14.72 -13.50 -14.11
N GLN A 142 16.00 -13.79 -14.29
CA GLN A 142 16.41 -14.79 -15.28
C GLN A 142 15.85 -16.17 -14.88
N ILE A 143 14.95 -16.71 -15.72
CA ILE A 143 14.43 -18.06 -15.57
C ILE A 143 15.31 -18.98 -16.43
N ILE A 144 16.14 -19.78 -15.79
CA ILE A 144 16.90 -20.83 -16.48
C ILE A 144 15.94 -21.99 -16.76
N ASN A 145 15.40 -22.05 -17.97
CA ASN A 145 14.55 -23.17 -18.38
C ASN A 145 15.42 -24.42 -18.55
N THR A 146 15.29 -25.39 -17.65
CA THR A 146 15.86 -26.74 -17.85
C THR A 146 14.93 -27.53 -18.76
N GLU A 147 15.25 -27.56 -20.05
CA GLU A 147 14.53 -28.40 -21.01
C GLU A 147 14.81 -29.88 -20.69
N HIS A 148 13.81 -30.58 -20.13
CA HIS A 148 13.87 -32.02 -19.99
C HIS A 148 13.65 -32.64 -21.37
N ASN A 149 14.72 -33.19 -21.94
CA ASN A 149 14.68 -33.99 -23.16
C ASN A 149 14.06 -35.36 -22.87
N ASP A 150 12.75 -35.38 -22.60
CA ASP A 150 11.97 -36.61 -22.54
C ASP A 150 11.79 -37.11 -23.99
N LYS A 151 12.76 -37.89 -24.45
CA LYS A 151 12.62 -38.65 -25.70
C LYS A 151 11.56 -39.74 -25.50
N PRO A 152 10.66 -39.94 -26.48
CA PRO A 152 9.63 -40.97 -26.43
C PRO A 152 10.19 -42.39 -26.49
#